data_AF-A0A380EG04-F1
#
_entry.id   AF-A0A380EG04-F1
#
_cell.length_a   1.000
_cell.length_b   1.000
_cell.length_c   1.000
_cell.angle_alpha   90.00
_cell.angle_beta   90.00
_cell.angle_gamma   90.00
#
_symmetry.space_group_name_H-M   'P 1'
#
loop_
_entity.id
_entity.type
_entity.pdbx_description
1 polymer ?
#
loop_
_entity_poly.entity_id
_entity_poly.type
_entity_poly.pdbx_seq_one_letter_code
_entity_poly.pdbx_strand_id
1 'polypeptide(L)'
;MIVHYFFDLMVTMGILCFVISGVYVLTLMFKKLRKFSTHKWMLYGILLTGPASMLAIEFGWFLTEMGRQPWIVRGYMRVAEAATQAGGITFVTILFGILYIILMYTCAYVLIRMFKNKPAYEDVNRLAKKQGGEIEK
;
A
#
# COMPACT_ATOMS: atom_id res chain seq x y z
N MET A 1 13.56 -20.18 -9.55
CA MET A 1 12.18 -20.57 -9.15
C MET A 1 11.52 -19.52 -8.24
N ILE A 2 12.19 -19.00 -7.20
CA ILE A 2 11.57 -17.99 -6.29
C ILE A 2 11.09 -16.70 -7.00
N VAL A 3 11.84 -16.23 -8.00
CA VAL A 3 11.58 -14.99 -8.75
C VAL A 3 10.26 -15.05 -9.53
N HIS A 4 9.90 -16.23 -10.06
CA HIS A 4 8.63 -16.40 -10.77
C HIS A 4 7.43 -16.25 -9.84
N TYR A 5 7.50 -16.76 -8.61
CA TYR A 5 6.42 -16.58 -7.63
C TYR A 5 6.20 -15.11 -7.28
N PHE A 6 7.27 -14.32 -7.09
CA PHE A 6 7.14 -12.89 -6.83
C PHE A 6 6.53 -12.13 -8.01
N PHE A 7 6.88 -12.52 -9.24
CA PHE A 7 6.28 -11.98 -10.45
C PHE A 7 4.77 -12.27 -10.52
N ASP A 8 4.38 -13.54 -10.34
CA ASP A 8 2.99 -13.96 -10.40
C ASP A 8 2.15 -13.26 -9.32
N LEU A 9 2.69 -13.12 -8.10
CA LEU A 9 1.99 -12.49 -6.97
C LEU A 9 1.80 -10.98 -7.20
N MET A 10 2.85 -10.29 -7.69
CA MET A 10 2.78 -8.87 -8.05
C MET A 10 1.72 -8.62 -9.13
N VAL A 11 1.77 -9.41 -10.21
CA VAL A 11 0.85 -9.26 -11.35
C VAL A 11 -0.59 -9.59 -10.94
N THR A 12 -0.79 -10.66 -10.17
CA THR A 12 -2.13 -11.07 -9.71
C THR A 12 -2.75 -9.99 -8.82
N MET A 13 -2.00 -9.44 -7.85
CA MET A 13 -2.50 -8.37 -6.99
C MET A 13 -2.76 -7.07 -7.76
N GLY A 14 -1.89 -6.73 -8.72
CA GLY A 14 -2.07 -5.56 -9.58
C GLY A 14 -3.33 -5.66 -10.46
N ILE A 15 -3.55 -6.81 -11.10
CA ILE A 15 -4.74 -7.07 -11.92
C ILE A 15 -6.00 -7.06 -11.05
N LEU A 16 -5.98 -7.67 -9.86
CA LEU A 16 -7.10 -7.64 -8.93
C LEU A 16 -7.49 -6.21 -8.54
N CYS A 17 -6.51 -5.37 -8.17
CA CYS A 17 -6.74 -3.96 -7.87
C CYS A 17 -7.30 -3.21 -9.08
N PHE A 18 -6.77 -3.45 -10.28
CA PHE A 18 -7.24 -2.83 -11.51
C PHE A 18 -8.69 -3.23 -11.84
N VAL A 19 -9.04 -4.51 -11.69
CA VAL A 19 -10.41 -5.00 -11.91
C VAL A 19 -11.38 -4.38 -10.92
N ILE A 20 -11.04 -4.35 -9.62
CA ILE A 20 -11.91 -3.74 -8.59
C ILE A 20 -12.12 -2.25 -8.86
N SER A 21 -11.07 -1.53 -9.22
CA SER A 21 -11.15 -0.10 -9.59
C SER A 21 -11.99 0.11 -10.86
N GLY A 22 -11.77 -0.71 -11.89
CA GLY A 22 -12.52 -0.66 -13.14
C GLY A 22 -14.01 -0.93 -12.96
N VAL A 23 -14.37 -1.96 -12.18
CA VAL A 23 -15.76 -2.26 -11.83
C VAL A 23 -16.39 -1.09 -11.07
N TYR A 24 -15.68 -0.50 -10.10
CA TYR A 24 -16.18 0.66 -9.37
C TYR A 24 -16.49 1.84 -10.30
N VAL A 25 -15.56 2.21 -11.18
CA VAL A 25 -15.76 3.29 -12.16
C VAL A 25 -16.91 2.98 -13.11
N LEU A 26 -17.03 1.74 -13.60
CA LEU A 26 -18.17 1.32 -14.44
C LEU A 26 -19.51 1.49 -13.71
N THR A 27 -19.60 1.09 -12.43
CA THR A 27 -20.85 1.26 -11.66
C THR A 27 -21.22 2.72 -11.42
N LEU A 28 -20.24 3.62 -11.41
CA LEU A 28 -20.42 5.07 -11.32
C LEU A 28 -20.90 5.68 -12.65
N MET A 29 -20.39 5.19 -13.78
CA MET A 29 -20.79 5.63 -15.12
C MET A 29 -22.21 5.20 -15.48
N PHE A 30 -22.62 3.97 -15.12
CA PHE A 30 -23.97 3.49 -15.37
C PHE A 30 -24.91 3.87 -14.22
N LYS A 31 -25.73 4.93 -14.41
CA LYS A 31 -26.73 5.41 -13.42
C LYS A 31 -27.61 4.30 -12.83
N LYS A 32 -27.90 3.23 -13.58
CA LYS A 32 -28.72 2.07 -13.16
C LYS A 32 -28.00 1.14 -12.16
N LEU A 33 -26.66 1.13 -12.13
CA LEU A 33 -25.82 0.28 -11.28
C LEU A 33 -25.27 1.01 -10.05
N ARG A 34 -25.56 2.29 -9.88
CA ARG A 34 -25.12 3.10 -8.73
C ARG A 34 -25.55 2.50 -7.37
N LYS A 35 -26.66 1.74 -7.33
CA LYS A 35 -27.12 1.03 -6.12
C LYS A 35 -26.16 -0.10 -5.69
N PHE A 36 -25.36 -0.63 -6.61
CA PHE A 36 -24.34 -1.65 -6.33
C PHE A 36 -23.06 -1.04 -5.72
N SER A 37 -22.83 0.27 -5.94
CA SER A 37 -21.70 1.02 -5.36
C SER A 37 -21.70 1.03 -3.83
N THR A 38 -22.88 0.95 -3.21
CA THR A 38 -23.06 0.90 -1.75
C THR A 38 -23.21 -0.51 -1.20
N HIS A 39 -23.09 -1.54 -2.04
CA HIS A 39 -23.20 -2.93 -1.58
C HIS A 39 -21.96 -3.31 -0.77
N LYS A 40 -22.17 -3.98 0.38
CA LYS A 40 -21.10 -4.31 1.35
C LYS A 40 -19.90 -5.01 0.69
N TRP A 41 -20.14 -5.89 -0.27
CA TRP A 41 -19.11 -6.59 -1.04
C TRP A 41 -18.17 -5.66 -1.81
N MET A 42 -18.69 -4.61 -2.44
CA MET A 42 -17.86 -3.65 -3.18
C MET A 42 -17.02 -2.80 -2.22
N LEU A 43 -17.61 -2.40 -1.08
CA LEU A 43 -16.89 -1.66 -0.04
C LEU A 43 -15.75 -2.48 0.59
N TYR A 44 -15.98 -3.77 0.87
CA TYR A 44 -14.91 -4.67 1.33
C TYR A 44 -13.84 -4.89 0.25
N GLY A 45 -14.23 -5.00 -1.02
CA GLY A 45 -13.30 -5.10 -2.14
C GLY A 45 -12.37 -3.90 -2.22
N ILE A 46 -12.93 -2.69 -2.16
CA ILE A 46 -12.16 -1.44 -2.16
C ILE A 46 -11.26 -1.35 -0.94
N LEU A 47 -11.76 -1.70 0.25
CA LEU A 47 -10.95 -1.72 1.48
C LEU A 47 -9.73 -2.64 1.35
N LEU A 48 -9.90 -3.81 0.71
CA LEU A 48 -8.83 -4.78 0.53
C LEU A 48 -7.79 -4.34 -0.52
N THR A 49 -8.17 -3.50 -1.49
CA THR A 49 -7.21 -2.98 -2.49
C THR A 49 -6.07 -2.18 -1.86
N GLY A 50 -6.31 -1.49 -0.74
CA GLY A 50 -5.26 -0.73 -0.04
C GLY A 50 -4.09 -1.64 0.38
N PRO A 51 -4.30 -2.61 1.29
CA PRO A 51 -3.28 -3.58 1.67
C PRO A 51 -2.71 -4.37 0.48
N ALA A 52 -3.57 -4.79 -0.46
CA ALA A 52 -3.14 -5.54 -1.64
C ALA A 52 -2.15 -4.76 -2.52
N SER A 53 -2.39 -3.46 -2.71
CA SER A 53 -1.49 -2.60 -3.48
C SER A 53 -0.12 -2.42 -2.81
N MET A 54 -0.08 -2.28 -1.48
CA MET A 54 1.17 -2.23 -0.73
C MET A 54 1.96 -3.53 -0.89
N LEU A 55 1.31 -4.69 -0.76
CA LEU A 55 1.96 -5.98 -0.97
C LEU A 55 2.49 -6.14 -2.39
N ALA A 56 1.75 -5.68 -3.40
CA ALA A 56 2.22 -5.72 -4.79
C ALA A 56 3.52 -4.91 -4.99
N ILE A 57 3.64 -3.75 -4.33
CA ILE A 57 4.86 -2.93 -4.36
C ILE A 57 6.04 -3.69 -3.74
N GLU A 58 5.86 -4.28 -2.56
CA GLU A 58 6.90 -5.07 -1.88
C GLU A 58 7.37 -6.25 -2.75
N PHE A 59 6.43 -6.98 -3.36
CA PHE A 59 6.78 -8.09 -4.26
C PHE A 59 7.51 -7.62 -5.52
N GLY A 60 7.20 -6.43 -6.04
CA GLY A 60 7.95 -5.83 -7.14
C GLY A 60 9.40 -5.48 -6.77
N TRP A 61 9.61 -4.97 -5.55
CA TRP A 61 10.96 -4.76 -5.01
C TRP A 61 11.71 -6.09 -4.86
N PHE A 62 11.10 -7.11 -4.24
CA PHE A 62 11.73 -8.43 -4.14
C PHE A 62 12.08 -9.03 -5.51
N LEU A 63 11.19 -8.90 -6.49
CA LEU A 63 11.42 -9.36 -7.86
C LEU A 63 12.68 -8.73 -8.48
N THR A 64 12.80 -7.41 -8.36
CA THR A 64 13.91 -6.66 -8.96
C THR A 64 15.23 -6.86 -8.21
N GLU A 65 15.19 -6.89 -6.87
CA GLU A 65 16.37 -7.09 -6.03
C GLU A 65 16.92 -8.51 -6.14
N MET A 66 16.05 -9.52 -6.02
CA MET A 66 16.46 -10.93 -6.14
C MET A 66 16.81 -11.29 -7.58
N GLY A 67 16.18 -10.66 -8.57
CA GLY A 67 16.53 -10.82 -9.99
C GLY A 67 17.89 -10.25 -10.36
N ARG A 68 18.43 -9.31 -9.56
CA ARG A 68 19.74 -8.69 -9.80
C ARG A 68 20.90 -9.47 -9.16
N GLN A 69 20.64 -10.29 -8.14
CA GLN A 69 21.63 -11.21 -7.58
C GLN A 69 22.20 -12.13 -8.68
N PRO A 70 23.52 -12.42 -8.72
CA PRO A 70 24.57 -12.15 -7.72
C PRO A 70 25.36 -10.84 -7.93
N TRP A 71 24.92 -9.97 -8.84
CA TRP A 71 25.66 -8.79 -9.26
C TRP A 71 25.10 -7.53 -8.58
N ILE A 72 25.97 -6.63 -8.12
CA ILE A 72 25.55 -5.27 -7.76
C ILE A 72 25.54 -4.42 -9.02
N VAL A 73 26.67 -4.42 -9.73
CA VAL A 73 26.83 -3.83 -11.06
C VAL A 73 27.35 -4.93 -11.97
N ARG A 74 26.56 -5.29 -12.99
CA ARG A 74 26.92 -6.37 -13.92
C ARG A 74 28.25 -6.07 -14.60
N GLY A 75 29.18 -7.03 -14.53
CA GLY A 75 30.50 -6.91 -15.16
C GLY A 75 31.55 -6.16 -14.33
N TYR A 76 31.19 -5.59 -13.18
CA TYR A 76 32.13 -4.83 -12.34
C TYR A 76 32.28 -5.40 -10.93
N MET A 77 31.18 -5.68 -10.22
CA MET A 77 31.24 -6.06 -8.80
C MET A 77 30.13 -7.02 -8.39
N ARG A 78 30.50 -8.06 -7.64
CA ARG A 78 29.58 -9.04 -7.06
C ARG A 78 29.14 -8.66 -5.65
N VAL A 79 27.95 -9.10 -5.26
CA VAL A 79 27.40 -8.84 -3.91
C VAL A 79 28.29 -9.40 -2.80
N ALA A 80 28.90 -10.57 -3.05
CA ALA A 80 29.78 -11.23 -2.08
C ALA A 80 31.07 -10.43 -1.79
N GLU A 81 31.55 -9.62 -2.72
CA GLU A 81 32.79 -8.84 -2.58
C GLU A 81 32.54 -7.50 -1.89
N ALA A 82 31.29 -7.01 -1.89
CA ALA A 82 30.91 -5.76 -1.27
C ALA A 82 30.52 -5.88 0.21
N ALA A 83 30.40 -7.12 0.73
CA ALA A 83 30.00 -7.35 2.12
C ALA A 83 31.21 -7.18 3.07
N THR A 84 31.17 -6.15 3.92
CA THR A 84 32.19 -5.94 4.96
C THR A 84 32.01 -6.94 6.10
N GLN A 85 33.08 -7.63 6.49
CA GLN A 85 33.09 -8.52 7.66
C GLN A 85 33.24 -7.74 8.98
N ALA A 86 32.38 -6.74 9.21
CA ALA A 86 32.38 -6.00 10.47
C ALA A 86 31.71 -6.85 11.57
N GLY A 87 32.42 -7.04 12.69
CA GLY A 87 31.81 -7.64 13.88
C GLY A 87 30.67 -6.77 14.42
N GLY A 88 29.53 -7.37 14.74
CA GLY A 88 28.39 -6.67 15.37
C GLY A 88 27.22 -6.29 14.45
N ILE A 89 27.27 -6.60 13.15
CA ILE A 89 26.16 -6.34 12.22
C ILE A 89 24.85 -6.98 12.71
N THR A 90 24.90 -8.21 13.21
CA THR A 90 23.72 -8.91 13.74
C THR A 90 23.04 -8.15 14.87
N PHE A 91 23.81 -7.57 15.81
CA PHE A 91 23.26 -6.80 16.91
C PHE A 91 22.57 -5.53 16.41
N VAL A 92 23.21 -4.81 15.49
CA VAL A 92 22.67 -3.59 14.88
C VAL A 92 21.40 -3.91 14.08
N THR A 93 21.39 -4.97 13.27
CA THR A 93 20.21 -5.42 12.52
C THR A 93 19.03 -5.75 13.42
N ILE A 94 19.25 -6.46 14.54
CA ILE A 94 18.19 -6.77 15.51
C ILE A 94 17.67 -5.49 16.16
N LEU A 95 18.57 -4.58 16.57
CA LEU A 95 18.20 -3.30 17.19
C LEU A 95 17.32 -2.46 16.25
N PHE A 96 17.74 -2.31 14.99
CA PHE A 96 16.93 -1.61 13.97
C PHE A 96 15.63 -2.34 13.66
N GLY A 97 15.63 -3.67 13.64
CA GLY A 97 14.41 -4.47 13.47
C GLY A 97 13.38 -4.18 14.57
N ILE A 98 13.80 -4.18 15.83
CA ILE A 98 12.93 -3.83 16.98
C ILE A 98 12.43 -2.39 16.85
N LEU A 99 13.33 -1.45 16.52
CA LEU A 99 12.97 -0.05 16.33
C LEU A 99 11.87 0.12 15.27
N TYR A 100 12.01 -0.53 14.11
CA TYR A 100 11.01 -0.45 13.05
C TYR A 100 9.67 -1.10 13.43
N ILE A 101 9.68 -2.17 14.21
CA ILE A 101 8.44 -2.77 14.74
C ILE A 101 7.71 -1.79 15.67
N ILE A 102 8.43 -1.13 16.58
CA ILE A 102 7.86 -0.11 17.48
C ILE A 102 7.30 1.06 16.66
N LEU A 103 8.04 1.52 15.66
CA LEU A 103 7.61 2.61 14.78
C LEU A 103 6.35 2.23 13.99
N MET A 104 6.31 1.03 13.43
CA MET A 104 5.15 0.51 12.71
C MET A 104 3.91 0.46 13.62
N TYR A 105 4.06 -0.07 14.85
CA TYR A 105 2.96 -0.15 15.80
C TYR A 105 2.45 1.24 16.24
N THR A 106 3.36 2.14 16.61
CA THR A 106 2.99 3.49 17.05
C THR A 106 2.35 4.29 15.92
N CYS A 107 2.88 4.22 14.69
CA CYS A 107 2.31 4.87 13.52
C CYS A 107 0.90 4.33 13.21
N ALA A 108 0.73 3.00 13.16
CA ALA A 108 -0.57 2.39 12.92
C ALA A 108 -1.58 2.77 14.02
N TYR A 109 -1.17 2.74 15.29
CA TYR A 109 -2.02 3.14 16.42
C TYR A 109 -2.47 4.59 16.32
N VAL A 110 -1.55 5.52 16.02
CA VAL A 110 -1.86 6.95 15.87
C VAL A 110 -2.81 7.19 14.70
N LEU A 111 -2.56 6.57 13.55
CA LEU A 111 -3.42 6.68 12.37
C LEU A 111 -4.83 6.16 12.66
N ILE A 112 -4.96 4.97 13.25
CA ILE A 112 -6.26 4.39 13.61
C ILE A 112 -6.99 5.29 14.62
N ARG A 113 -6.28 5.79 15.64
CA ARG A 113 -6.85 6.71 16.64
C ARG A 113 -7.33 8.01 16.02
N MET A 114 -6.59 8.55 15.05
CA MET A 114 -6.93 9.77 14.34
C MET A 114 -8.20 9.60 13.49
N PHE A 115 -8.33 8.48 12.77
CA PHE A 115 -9.51 8.21 11.94
C PHE A 115 -10.75 7.77 12.74
N LYS A 116 -10.59 7.15 13.91
CA LYS A 116 -11.71 6.69 14.73
C LYS A 116 -12.56 7.82 15.32
N ASN A 117 -11.98 9.01 15.51
CA ASN A 117 -12.61 10.11 16.25
C ASN A 117 -13.03 11.31 15.38
N LYS A 118 -12.96 11.21 14.04
CA LYS A 118 -13.40 12.27 13.12
C LYS A 118 -14.15 11.65 11.93
N PRO A 119 -15.50 11.64 11.94
CA PRO A 119 -16.25 11.19 10.79
C PRO A 119 -16.02 12.16 9.63
N ALA A 120 -15.54 11.66 8.48
CA ALA A 120 -15.27 12.48 7.29
C ALA A 120 -16.50 13.31 6.85
N TYR A 121 -17.71 12.91 7.21
CA TYR A 121 -18.94 13.67 6.92
C TYR A 121 -19.01 15.03 7.65
N GLU A 122 -18.42 15.17 8.84
CA GLU A 122 -18.39 16.46 9.56
C GLU A 122 -17.50 17.48 8.85
N ASP A 123 -16.35 17.06 8.31
CA ASP A 123 -15.47 17.95 7.54
C ASP A 123 -16.10 18.33 6.20
N VAL A 124 -16.75 17.38 5.50
CA VAL A 124 -17.48 17.66 4.24
C VAL A 124 -18.66 18.61 4.48
N ASN A 125 -19.44 18.40 5.55
CA ASN A 125 -20.53 19.31 5.93
C ASN A 125 -20.02 20.68 6.37
N ARG A 126 -18.89 20.74 7.08
CA ARG A 126 -18.27 22.01 7.48
C ARG A 126 -17.81 22.81 6.26
N LEU A 127 -17.23 22.15 5.26
CA LEU A 127 -16.84 22.79 4.00
C LEU A 127 -18.05 23.20 3.15
N ALA A 128 -19.07 22.35 3.04
CA ALA A 128 -20.31 22.66 2.34
C ALA A 128 -21.05 23.85 2.98
N LYS A 129 -21.09 23.92 4.31
CA LYS A 129 -21.68 25.04 5.07
C LYS A 129 -20.87 26.34 4.91
N LYS A 130 -19.54 26.23 4.73
CA LYS A 130 -18.66 27.38 4.48
C LYS A 130 -18.83 27.94 3.06
N GLN A 131 -19.02 27.07 2.06
CA GLN A 131 -19.31 27.48 0.68
C GLN A 131 -20.73 28.01 0.50
N GLY A 132 -21.72 27.43 1.18
CA GLY A 132 -23.11 27.95 1.16
C GLY A 132 -23.27 29.31 1.83
N GLY A 133 -22.44 29.64 2.83
CA GLY A 133 -22.47 30.93 3.53
C GLY A 133 -21.76 32.09 2.83
N GLU A 134 -20.98 31.83 1.77
CA GLU A 134 -20.35 32.88 0.95
C GLU A 134 -21.23 33.34 -0.24
N ILE A 135 -22.27 32.57 -0.61
CA ILE A 135 -23.19 32.92 -1.71
C ILE A 135 -24.36 33.79 -1.22
N GLU A 136 -24.57 33.90 0.09
CA GLU A 136 -25.69 34.64 0.72
C GLU A 136 -25.30 36.03 1.27
N LYS A 137 -24.10 36.53 0.98
CA LYS A 137 -23.66 37.90 1.33
C LYS A 137 -23.31 38.69 0.08
#